data_AF-A0A2P2LJL9-F1
#
_entry.id   AF-A0A2P2LJL9-F1
#
_cell.length_a   1.000
_cell.length_b   1.000
_cell.length_c   1.000
_cell.angle_alpha   90.00
_cell.angle_beta   90.00
_cell.angle_gamma   90.00
#
_symmetry.space_group_name_H-M   'P 1'
#
loop_
_entity.id
_entity.type
_entity.pdbx_description
1 polymer ?
#
loop_
_entity_poly.entity_id
_entity_poly.type
_entity_poly.pdbx_seq_one_letter_code
_entity_poly.pdbx_strand_id
1 'polypeptide(L)'
;MKDKQVSIGMVIALNYHNPFLNPYEEFQKLKHHPAIKPLLQGGTVLQYGARALNEGGIQSIPYPVFPGGAIIGCSAGFLNVPKIKGTHTAMKSGMLAAEAAFAALHEGSNLESYWETLRNSWIWEELHKARNYRPVRNPLSLFFSL
;
A
#
# COMPACT_ATOMS: atom_id res chain seq x y z
N MET A 1 3.75 -2.47 -21.18
CA MET A 1 2.53 -1.82 -21.70
C MET A 1 2.46 -2.08 -23.19
N LYS A 2 1.38 -2.70 -23.66
CA LYS A 2 1.07 -2.68 -25.10
C LYS A 2 0.56 -1.28 -25.45
N ASP A 3 0.76 -0.83 -26.68
CA ASP A 3 0.05 0.33 -27.27
C ASP A 3 0.46 1.75 -26.81
N LYS A 4 1.75 2.00 -26.54
CA LYS A 4 2.30 3.36 -26.25
C LYS A 4 1.62 4.09 -25.08
N GLN A 5 1.09 3.34 -24.12
CA GLN A 5 0.49 3.89 -22.90
C GLN A 5 1.56 4.14 -21.82
N VAL A 6 1.34 5.15 -20.98
CA VAL A 6 2.16 5.46 -19.80
C VAL A 6 1.22 5.68 -18.62
N SER A 7 1.55 5.11 -17.46
CA SER A 7 0.89 5.41 -16.19
C SER A 7 1.85 6.22 -15.34
N ILE A 8 1.43 7.39 -14.88
CA ILE A 8 2.25 8.25 -14.02
C ILE A 8 1.43 8.64 -12.81
N GLY A 9 2.07 8.65 -11.64
CA GLY A 9 1.41 9.02 -10.39
C GLY A 9 2.35 9.75 -9.45
N MET A 10 1.76 10.40 -8.46
CA MET A 10 2.52 11.05 -7.39
C MET A 10 1.84 10.74 -6.07
N VAL A 11 2.67 10.45 -5.07
CA VAL A 11 2.21 10.17 -3.71
C VAL A 11 2.66 11.30 -2.79
N ILE A 12 1.70 11.82 -2.04
CA ILE A 12 1.93 12.77 -0.94
C ILE A 12 1.44 12.11 0.34
N ALA A 13 2.27 12.18 1.37
CA ALA A 13 1.91 11.71 2.67
C ALA A 13 0.91 12.64 3.36
N LEU A 14 -0.13 12.06 3.98
CA LEU A 14 -1.22 12.83 4.59
C LEU A 14 -0.85 13.50 5.93
N ASN A 15 0.41 13.39 6.36
CA ASN A 15 0.94 14.11 7.51
C ASN A 15 1.61 15.46 7.14
N TYR A 16 1.26 16.04 5.98
CA TYR A 16 1.71 17.38 5.60
C TYR A 16 1.12 18.46 6.53
N HIS A 17 1.90 19.51 6.80
CA HIS A 17 1.49 20.59 7.72
C HIS A 17 0.80 21.76 7.02
N ASN A 18 1.09 22.00 5.74
CA ASN A 18 0.55 23.16 5.02
C ASN A 18 -0.91 22.89 4.62
N PRO A 19 -1.90 23.63 5.18
CA PRO A 19 -3.32 23.42 4.86
C PRO A 19 -3.68 23.85 3.43
N PHE A 20 -2.83 24.64 2.77
CA PHE A 20 -3.02 25.07 1.38
C PHE A 20 -2.44 24.09 0.37
N LEU A 21 -1.79 23.01 0.81
CA LEU A 21 -1.22 22.01 -0.09
C LEU A 21 -2.36 21.27 -0.79
N ASN A 22 -2.33 21.29 -2.12
CA ASN A 22 -3.27 20.57 -2.97
C ASN A 22 -2.54 19.43 -3.73
N PRO A 23 -2.74 18.15 -3.36
CA PRO A 23 -2.03 17.04 -4.01
C PRO A 23 -2.27 16.92 -5.51
N TYR A 24 -3.45 17.33 -5.99
CA TYR A 24 -3.74 17.33 -7.42
C TYR A 24 -2.90 18.36 -8.16
N GLU A 25 -2.79 19.59 -7.63
CA GLU A 25 -1.99 20.64 -8.25
C GLU A 25 -0.49 20.31 -8.23
N GLU A 26 0.01 19.75 -7.14
CA GLU A 26 1.40 19.27 -7.06
C GLU A 26 1.66 18.19 -8.13
N PHE A 27 0.69 17.31 -8.40
CA PHE A 27 0.79 16.34 -9.49
C PHE A 27 0.79 17.00 -10.87
N GLN A 28 -0.01 18.06 -11.08
CA GLN A 28 0.03 18.83 -12.31
C GLN A 28 1.40 19.51 -12.49
N LYS A 29 1.98 20.08 -11.44
CA LYS A 29 3.32 20.68 -11.47
C LYS A 29 4.38 19.64 -11.84
N LEU A 30 4.31 18.43 -11.27
CA LEU A 30 5.21 17.34 -11.60
C LEU A 30 5.23 17.04 -13.11
N LYS A 31 4.05 16.96 -13.75
CA LYS A 31 3.97 16.69 -15.20
C LYS A 31 4.65 17.75 -16.06
N HIS A 32 4.80 18.98 -15.55
CA HIS A 32 5.49 20.07 -16.23
C HIS A 32 7.00 20.09 -15.98
N HIS A 33 7.51 19.24 -15.09
CA HIS A 33 8.94 19.15 -14.79
C HIS A 33 9.75 18.86 -16.07
N PRO A 34 10.91 19.50 -16.32
CA PRO A 34 11.66 19.37 -17.57
C PRO A 34 12.04 17.93 -17.95
N ALA A 35 12.24 17.05 -16.96
CA ALA A 35 12.52 15.63 -17.21
C ALA A 35 11.29 14.77 -17.52
N ILE A 36 10.06 15.26 -17.23
CA ILE A 36 8.81 14.51 -17.41
C ILE A 36 8.03 15.05 -18.61
N LYS A 37 7.96 16.37 -18.77
CA LYS A 37 7.21 17.03 -19.85
C LYS A 37 7.50 16.44 -21.25
N PRO A 38 8.76 16.16 -21.65
CA PRO A 38 9.03 15.56 -22.96
C PRO A 38 8.43 14.16 -23.15
N LEU A 39 8.26 13.40 -22.07
CA LEU A 39 7.67 12.05 -22.11
C LEU A 39 6.15 12.07 -22.34
N LEU A 40 5.50 13.19 -22.00
CA LEU A 40 4.04 13.34 -22.07
C LEU A 40 3.58 14.21 -23.25
N GLN A 41 4.50 14.86 -23.94
CA GLN A 41 4.19 15.79 -25.03
C GLN A 41 3.46 15.08 -26.18
N GLY A 42 2.35 15.66 -26.63
CA GLY A 42 1.48 15.07 -27.65
C GLY A 42 0.62 13.89 -27.16
N GLY A 43 0.75 13.49 -25.88
CA GLY A 43 -0.09 12.49 -25.25
C GLY A 43 -1.47 13.02 -24.90
N THR A 44 -2.43 12.11 -24.74
CA THR A 44 -3.79 12.41 -24.25
C THR A 44 -4.06 11.61 -22.97
N VAL A 45 -4.73 12.23 -22.00
CA VAL A 45 -5.10 11.55 -20.75
C VAL A 45 -6.29 10.63 -21.01
N LEU A 46 -6.10 9.32 -20.83
CA LEU A 46 -7.17 8.33 -21.00
C LEU A 46 -8.02 8.16 -19.72
N GLN A 47 -7.37 8.24 -18.56
CA GLN A 47 -8.01 8.02 -17.28
C GLN A 47 -7.30 8.82 -16.18
N TYR A 48 -8.07 9.24 -15.17
CA TYR A 48 -7.57 9.82 -13.94
C TYR A 48 -8.22 9.11 -12.75
N GLY A 49 -7.45 8.97 -11.67
CA GLY A 49 -7.92 8.41 -10.41
C GLY A 49 -7.00 8.80 -9.26
N ALA A 50 -7.53 8.71 -8.04
CA ALA A 50 -6.79 8.94 -6.81
C ALA A 50 -7.20 7.89 -5.77
N ARG A 51 -6.26 7.48 -4.93
CA ARG A 51 -6.49 6.52 -3.85
C ARG A 51 -5.51 6.77 -2.71
N ALA A 52 -6.00 6.65 -1.48
CA ALA A 52 -5.13 6.60 -0.31
C ALA A 52 -4.40 5.24 -0.24
N LEU A 53 -3.18 5.26 0.29
CA LEU A 53 -2.40 4.06 0.59
C LEU A 53 -1.88 4.10 2.03
N ASN A 54 -1.68 2.92 2.62
CA ASN A 54 -1.18 2.81 3.99
C ASN A 54 0.31 3.14 4.04
N GLU A 55 0.73 3.94 5.03
CA GLU A 55 2.15 4.25 5.25
C GLU A 55 2.67 3.97 6.67
N GLY A 56 1.82 3.45 7.56
CA GLY A 56 2.16 3.19 8.97
C GLY A 56 3.11 2.01 9.19
N GLY A 57 3.18 1.07 8.24
CA GLY A 57 4.03 -0.13 8.35
C GLY A 57 3.57 -1.08 9.45
N ILE A 58 4.50 -1.94 9.90
CA ILE A 58 4.20 -2.99 10.87
C ILE A 58 3.70 -2.46 12.23
N GLN A 59 4.08 -1.24 12.57
CA GLN A 59 3.70 -0.54 13.82
C GLN A 59 2.21 -0.20 13.88
N SER A 60 1.54 -0.16 12.74
CA SER A 60 0.12 0.19 12.64
C SER A 60 -0.76 -1.01 12.30
N ILE A 61 -0.22 -2.23 12.29
CA ILE A 61 -1.01 -3.45 12.04
C ILE A 61 -1.84 -3.76 13.29
N PRO A 62 -3.18 -3.78 13.20
CA PRO A 62 -4.03 -4.17 14.31
C PRO A 62 -4.04 -5.69 14.50
N TYR A 63 -4.60 -6.14 15.60
CA TYR A 63 -5.03 -7.53 15.71
C TYR A 63 -6.10 -7.81 14.62
N PRO A 64 -5.90 -8.77 13.70
CA PRO A 64 -6.74 -8.84 12.51
C PRO A 64 -7.90 -9.82 12.64
N VAL A 65 -8.02 -10.60 13.72
CA VAL A 65 -9.04 -11.64 13.90
C VAL A 65 -10.16 -11.13 14.81
N PHE A 66 -11.41 -11.45 14.48
CA PHE A 66 -12.59 -11.18 15.32
C PHE A 66 -13.64 -12.29 15.14
N PRO A 67 -14.63 -12.43 16.05
CA PRO A 67 -15.66 -13.46 15.92
C PRO A 67 -16.36 -13.43 14.55
N GLY A 68 -16.18 -14.50 13.77
CA GLY A 68 -16.78 -14.64 12.45
C GLY A 68 -16.00 -13.98 11.29
N GLY A 69 -14.81 -13.40 11.51
CA GLY A 69 -14.07 -12.80 10.40
C GLY A 69 -12.61 -12.43 10.70
N ALA A 70 -11.93 -11.99 9.64
CA ALA A 70 -10.56 -11.49 9.71
C ALA A 70 -10.32 -10.33 8.73
N ILE A 71 -9.41 -9.43 9.08
CA ILE A 71 -8.98 -8.30 8.25
C ILE A 71 -7.74 -8.70 7.44
N ILE A 72 -7.79 -8.49 6.13
CA ILE A 72 -6.72 -8.86 5.19
C ILE A 72 -6.24 -7.68 4.35
N GLY A 73 -5.09 -7.84 3.70
CA GLY A 73 -4.52 -6.89 2.74
C GLY A 73 -4.31 -5.48 3.27
N CYS A 74 -4.54 -4.48 2.41
CA CYS A 74 -4.35 -3.08 2.76
C CYS A 74 -5.35 -2.59 3.82
N SER A 75 -6.47 -3.30 4.05
CA SER A 75 -7.36 -3.00 5.17
C SER A 75 -6.67 -3.25 6.51
N ALA A 76 -5.83 -4.28 6.60
CA ALA A 76 -4.99 -4.56 7.78
C ALA A 76 -3.66 -3.80 7.77
N GLY A 77 -3.32 -3.12 6.66
CA GLY A 77 -2.12 -2.28 6.56
C GLY A 77 -0.85 -3.00 6.08
N PHE A 78 -0.95 -4.12 5.37
CA PHE A 78 0.22 -4.92 4.93
C PHE A 78 1.03 -4.31 3.77
N LEU A 79 1.08 -2.99 3.62
CA LEU A 79 1.81 -2.34 2.53
C LEU A 79 3.29 -2.16 2.89
N ASN A 80 4.18 -2.58 1.98
CA ASN A 80 5.60 -2.25 2.07
C ASN A 80 5.85 -0.86 1.44
N VAL A 81 5.97 0.14 2.32
CA VAL A 81 6.10 1.56 1.96
C VAL A 81 7.33 1.86 1.10
N PRO A 82 8.56 1.45 1.46
CA PRO A 82 9.74 1.77 0.65
C PRO A 82 9.68 1.21 -0.77
N LYS A 83 8.99 0.09 -0.96
CA LYS A 83 8.84 -0.53 -2.28
C LYS A 83 7.62 -0.01 -3.05
N ILE A 84 6.70 0.69 -2.38
CA ILE A 84 5.36 1.02 -2.90
C ILE A 84 4.65 -0.26 -3.39
N LYS A 85 4.75 -1.34 -2.59
CA LYS A 85 4.18 -2.65 -2.92
C LYS A 85 3.34 -3.20 -1.78
N GLY A 86 2.04 -3.35 -2.02
CA GLY A 86 1.10 -4.03 -1.10
C GLY A 86 0.33 -5.18 -1.75
N THR A 87 0.44 -5.35 -3.07
CA THR A 87 -0.37 -6.35 -3.79
C THR A 87 -0.02 -7.78 -3.41
N HIS A 88 1.28 -8.11 -3.35
CA HIS A 88 1.75 -9.46 -3.06
C HIS A 88 1.49 -9.85 -1.60
N THR A 89 1.69 -8.93 -0.67
CA THR A 89 1.35 -9.12 0.75
C THR A 89 -0.16 -9.23 0.96
N ALA A 90 -0.96 -8.45 0.24
CA ALA A 90 -2.41 -8.58 0.28
C ALA A 90 -2.89 -9.93 -0.22
N MET A 91 -2.38 -10.40 -1.36
CA MET A 91 -2.67 -11.72 -1.89
C MET A 91 -2.31 -12.82 -0.88
N LYS A 92 -1.08 -12.80 -0.34
CA LYS A 92 -0.65 -13.82 0.62
C LYS A 92 -1.46 -13.78 1.92
N SER A 93 -1.82 -12.60 2.43
CA SER A 93 -2.69 -12.50 3.62
C SER A 93 -4.07 -13.10 3.36
N GLY A 94 -4.63 -12.93 2.15
CA GLY A 94 -5.88 -13.57 1.75
C GLY A 94 -5.76 -15.09 1.68
N MET A 95 -4.65 -15.62 1.17
CA MET A 95 -4.39 -17.07 1.16
C MET A 95 -4.34 -17.65 2.57
N LEU A 96 -3.59 -17.01 3.48
CA LEU A 96 -3.48 -17.45 4.88
C LEU A 96 -4.83 -17.38 5.62
N ALA A 97 -5.61 -16.32 5.38
CA ALA A 97 -6.95 -16.20 5.96
C ALA A 97 -7.91 -17.27 5.40
N ALA A 98 -7.78 -17.63 4.12
CA ALA A 98 -8.57 -18.70 3.52
C ALA A 98 -8.21 -20.08 4.09
N GLU A 99 -6.92 -20.36 4.29
CA GLU A 99 -6.44 -21.59 4.95
C GLU A 99 -7.02 -21.69 6.38
N ALA A 100 -6.96 -20.61 7.16
CA ALA A 100 -7.55 -20.54 8.50
C ALA A 100 -9.08 -20.70 8.48
N ALA A 101 -9.77 -20.04 7.55
CA ALA A 101 -11.23 -20.15 7.40
C ALA A 101 -11.67 -21.56 7.02
N PHE A 102 -10.92 -22.23 6.16
CA PHE A 102 -11.21 -23.61 5.78
C PHE A 102 -11.06 -24.56 6.97
N ALA A 103 -9.98 -24.44 7.75
CA ALA A 103 -9.78 -25.22 8.97
C ALA A 103 -10.91 -24.97 9.99
N ALA A 104 -11.30 -23.71 10.20
CA ALA A 104 -12.41 -23.34 11.07
C ALA A 104 -13.74 -23.99 10.65
N LEU A 105 -14.04 -24.01 9.35
CA LEU A 105 -15.25 -24.66 8.83
C LEU A 105 -15.22 -26.19 8.95
N HIS A 106 -14.06 -26.82 8.84
CA HIS A 106 -13.94 -28.27 8.88
C HIS A 106 -13.89 -28.83 10.31
N GLU A 107 -13.15 -28.16 11.21
CA GLU A 107 -12.86 -28.65 12.56
C GLU A 107 -13.76 -28.00 13.63
N GLY A 108 -14.57 -27.00 13.25
CA GLY A 108 -15.35 -26.19 14.20
C GLY A 108 -14.49 -25.26 15.04
N SER A 109 -13.29 -24.91 14.55
CA SER A 109 -12.35 -24.01 15.21
C SER A 109 -12.60 -22.54 14.85
N ASN A 110 -11.82 -21.62 15.43
CA ASN A 110 -11.91 -20.19 15.15
C ASN A 110 -10.79 -19.75 14.17
N LEU A 111 -10.79 -18.48 13.79
CA LEU A 111 -9.82 -17.91 12.84
C LEU A 111 -8.48 -17.54 13.48
N GLU A 112 -8.20 -17.91 14.73
CA GLU A 112 -7.01 -17.43 15.46
C GLU A 112 -5.69 -17.91 14.85
N SER A 113 -5.71 -19.08 14.20
CA SER A 113 -4.56 -19.61 13.46
C SER A 113 -4.06 -18.66 12.35
N TYR A 114 -4.92 -17.79 11.82
CA TYR A 114 -4.52 -16.76 10.86
C TYR A 114 -3.47 -15.80 11.45
N TRP A 115 -3.63 -15.36 12.70
CA TRP A 115 -2.70 -14.40 13.29
C TRP A 115 -1.31 -15.00 13.49
N GLU A 116 -1.24 -16.26 13.92
CA GLU A 116 0.02 -16.98 14.10
C GLU A 116 0.72 -17.23 12.77
N THR A 117 0.00 -17.77 11.80
CA THR A 117 0.55 -18.06 10.46
C THR A 117 0.97 -16.79 9.72
N LEU A 118 0.25 -15.68 9.89
CA LEU A 118 0.65 -14.37 9.35
C LEU A 118 1.99 -13.92 9.95
N ARG A 119 2.15 -13.96 11.28
CA ARG A 119 3.39 -13.56 11.96
C ARG A 119 4.58 -14.46 11.62
N ASN A 120 4.33 -15.73 11.33
CA ASN A 120 5.34 -16.69 10.89
C ASN A 120 5.60 -16.66 9.38
N SER A 121 4.88 -15.83 8.63
CA SER A 121 5.04 -15.71 7.18
C SER A 121 6.10 -14.69 6.78
N TRP A 122 6.56 -14.79 5.53
CA TRP A 122 7.46 -13.81 4.93
C TRP A 122 6.87 -12.39 4.87
N ILE A 123 5.53 -12.23 4.97
CA ILE A 123 4.91 -10.89 5.05
C ILE A 123 5.47 -10.17 6.29
N TRP A 124 5.46 -10.84 7.43
CA TRP A 124 5.89 -10.25 8.70
C TRP A 124 7.36 -9.88 8.67
N GLU A 125 8.21 -10.77 8.15
CA GLU A 125 9.64 -10.49 7.96
C GLU A 125 9.88 -9.30 7.03
N GLU A 126 9.18 -9.23 5.90
CA GLU A 126 9.31 -8.15 4.93
C GLU A 126 8.94 -6.80 5.54
N LEU A 127 7.80 -6.72 6.21
CA LEU A 127 7.32 -5.49 6.85
C LEU A 127 8.21 -5.11 8.04
N HIS A 128 8.69 -6.08 8.80
CA HIS A 128 9.59 -5.84 9.93
C HIS A 128 10.93 -5.26 9.45
N LYS A 129 11.49 -5.75 8.34
CA LYS A 129 12.72 -5.17 7.75
C LYS A 129 12.53 -3.72 7.30
N ALA A 130 11.33 -3.36 6.82
CA ALA A 130 11.00 -2.02 6.34
C ALA A 130 10.51 -1.04 7.43
N ARG A 131 10.30 -1.49 8.66
CA ARG A 131 9.55 -0.77 9.71
C ARG A 131 10.03 0.65 9.99
N ASN A 132 11.34 0.90 9.97
CA ASN A 132 11.90 2.20 10.33
C ASN A 132 11.93 3.19 9.16
N TYR A 133 11.54 2.78 7.95
CA TYR A 133 11.65 3.63 6.77
C TYR A 133 10.80 4.90 6.86
N ARG A 134 9.55 4.78 7.29
CA ARG A 134 8.63 5.92 7.39
C ARG A 134 8.89 6.78 8.63
N PRO A 135 9.05 6.22 9.85
CA PRO A 135 9.29 7.03 11.04
C PRO A 135 10.56 7.89 11.01
N VAL A 136 11.61 7.43 10.31
CA VAL A 136 12.86 8.21 10.17
C VAL A 136 12.69 9.41 9.22
N ARG A 137 11.62 9.47 8.44
CA ARG A 137 11.48 10.42 7.33
C ARG A 137 10.55 11.58 7.68
N ASN A 138 11.03 12.81 7.54
CA ASN A 138 10.28 14.05 7.78
C ASN A 138 9.06 14.19 6.82
N PRO A 139 7.98 14.95 7.16
CA PRO A 139 6.72 15.02 6.41
C PRO A 139 6.82 15.62 5.00
N LEU A 140 7.98 16.16 4.60
CA LEU A 140 8.21 16.74 3.26
C LEU A 140 8.66 15.72 2.21
N SER A 141 8.53 14.42 2.47
CA SER A 141 9.00 13.38 1.55
C SER A 141 8.00 13.10 0.43
N LEU A 142 8.23 13.69 -0.73
CA LEU A 142 7.57 13.34 -2.00
C LEU A 142 8.05 11.98 -2.50
N PHE A 143 7.12 11.14 -2.93
CA PHE A 143 7.42 9.87 -3.59
C PHE A 143 7.00 9.95 -5.06
N PHE A 144 7.97 9.70 -5.94
CA PHE A 144 7.73 9.56 -7.37
C PHE A 144 7.56 8.08 -7.72
N SER A 145 6.41 7.74 -8.30
CA SER A 145 6.16 6.47 -8.96
C SER A 145 6.08 6.75 -10.46
N LEU A 146 7.13 6.36 -11.20
CA LEU A 146 7.09 6.30 -12.66
C LEU A 146 6.36 5.05 -13.13
#